data_AF-A0A1X0L6D5-F1
#
_entry.id   AF-A0A1X0L6D5-F1
#
_cell.length_a   1.000
_cell.length_b   1.000
_cell.length_c   1.000
_cell.angle_alpha   90.00
_cell.angle_beta   90.00
_cell.angle_gamma   90.00
#
_symmetry.space_group_name_H-M   'P 1'
#
loop_
_entity.id
_entity.type
_entity.pdbx_description
1 polymer ?
#
loop_
_entity_poly.entity_id
_entity_poly.type
_entity_poly.pdbx_seq_one_letter_code
_entity_poly.pdbx_strand_id
1 'polypeptide(L)'
;MADATEPHSGSANSQPEVRAWGAQADATEEDEYRDAEYEYVDYDEFVAGDEDESDDETDEVADQDAAAAEPRGRSWRWLRVVLAGLAKAAAVVIICGFAALSGIMVWQHHQTTQRHERAEAFADGAKKGIVNMISLDFRKAKEDVQRVIDSSTGEFKDEFQQRAADFTKVVEQSKVVTEGTVTATAVESMDGNTALVLVSATSRVTNGGNGKEEPREWRLKVTVTEEDGQYKMSKVEFVP
;
A
#
# COMPACT_ATOMS: atom_id res chain seq x y z
N MET A 1 26.64 2.25 -75.42
CA MET A 1 27.10 3.07 -74.28
C MET A 1 26.22 2.64 -73.12
N ALA A 2 26.63 1.67 -72.28
CA ALA A 2 27.69 1.80 -71.26
C ALA A 2 27.47 3.10 -70.47
N ASP A 3 27.20 3.07 -69.17
CA ASP A 3 28.10 2.49 -68.17
C ASP A 3 27.38 2.30 -66.82
N ALA A 4 27.88 1.35 -66.04
CA ALA A 4 27.47 1.00 -64.69
C ALA A 4 28.23 1.85 -63.66
N THR A 5 27.61 2.20 -62.54
CA THR A 5 28.33 2.21 -61.25
C THR A 5 27.35 1.95 -60.12
N GLU A 6 27.55 0.81 -59.44
CA GLU A 6 27.02 0.49 -58.12
C GLU A 6 27.77 1.29 -57.00
N PRO A 7 27.85 0.88 -55.72
CA PRO A 7 27.22 1.61 -54.63
C PRO A 7 28.23 2.14 -53.58
N HIS A 8 27.82 3.12 -52.78
CA HIS A 8 28.45 3.45 -51.50
C HIS A 8 27.35 3.30 -50.44
N SER A 9 27.27 2.25 -49.63
CA SER A 9 28.20 1.79 -48.58
C SER A 9 28.49 2.87 -47.53
N GLY A 10 28.08 2.59 -46.29
CA GLY A 10 28.73 3.11 -45.09
C GLY A 10 28.07 4.31 -44.40
N SER A 11 26.97 4.09 -43.69
CA SER A 11 26.93 4.60 -42.31
C SER A 11 26.20 3.60 -41.43
N ALA A 12 27.00 2.97 -40.57
CA ALA A 12 26.58 2.07 -39.53
C ALA A 12 25.62 2.80 -38.59
N ASN A 13 24.35 2.37 -38.58
CA ASN A 13 23.52 2.61 -37.41
C ASN A 13 23.52 1.32 -36.61
N SER A 14 24.46 1.27 -35.66
CA SER A 14 24.54 0.30 -34.58
C SER A 14 23.21 0.29 -33.82
N GLN A 15 22.36 -0.68 -34.13
CA GLN A 15 21.26 -1.06 -33.26
C GLN A 15 21.86 -1.59 -31.95
N PRO A 16 21.45 -1.10 -30.77
CA PRO A 16 21.61 -1.91 -29.57
C PRO A 16 20.58 -3.03 -29.67
N GLU A 17 21.05 -4.26 -29.84
CA GLU A 17 20.28 -5.48 -29.57
C GLU A 17 19.87 -5.46 -28.08
N VAL A 18 18.70 -4.90 -27.78
CA VAL A 18 18.06 -5.05 -26.48
C VAL A 18 17.40 -6.42 -26.44
N ARG A 19 18.15 -7.33 -25.81
CA ARG A 19 17.75 -8.70 -25.47
C ARG A 19 16.31 -8.75 -24.96
N ALA A 20 15.50 -9.53 -25.65
CA ALA A 20 14.23 -10.02 -25.16
C ALA A 20 14.43 -10.71 -23.80
N TRP A 21 13.89 -10.12 -22.74
CA TRP A 21 13.75 -10.80 -21.45
C TRP A 21 12.26 -11.05 -21.23
N GLY A 22 11.79 -12.18 -21.74
CA GLY A 22 10.50 -12.79 -21.40
C GLY A 22 10.77 -14.28 -21.23
N ALA A 23 10.92 -14.75 -20.00
CA ALA A 23 9.83 -15.29 -19.19
C ALA A 23 9.45 -16.71 -19.64
N GLN A 24 10.24 -17.69 -19.18
CA GLN A 24 9.80 -19.07 -18.99
C GLN A 24 9.80 -19.30 -17.48
N ALA A 25 8.66 -19.10 -16.83
CA ALA A 25 8.41 -19.62 -15.49
C ALA A 25 7.41 -20.74 -15.67
N ASP A 26 7.95 -21.96 -15.67
CA ASP A 26 7.23 -23.21 -15.59
C ASP A 26 6.58 -23.33 -14.20
N ALA A 27 5.43 -23.98 -14.18
CA ALA A 27 4.64 -24.22 -12.99
C ALA A 27 5.19 -25.41 -12.19
N THR A 28 4.64 -25.55 -10.99
CA THR A 28 4.72 -26.68 -10.05
C THR A 28 5.95 -26.72 -9.16
N GLU A 29 5.74 -26.38 -7.88
CA GLU A 29 6.04 -27.28 -6.76
C GLU A 29 5.15 -26.88 -5.58
N GLU A 30 4.35 -27.86 -5.13
CA GLU A 30 3.52 -27.82 -3.94
C GLU A 30 4.43 -27.99 -2.73
N ASP A 31 4.63 -26.92 -1.95
CA ASP A 31 5.27 -27.02 -0.64
C ASP A 31 4.23 -26.80 0.46
N GLU A 32 3.76 -27.95 0.94
CA GLU A 32 3.34 -28.30 2.30
C GLU A 32 3.51 -27.19 3.37
N TYR A 33 2.44 -26.44 3.63
CA TYR A 33 2.35 -25.59 4.81
C TYR A 33 2.19 -26.47 6.06
N ARG A 34 3.32 -26.68 6.74
CA ARG A 34 3.41 -27.29 8.07
C ARG A 34 2.55 -26.51 9.08
N ASP A 35 1.61 -27.25 9.66
CA ASP A 35 0.73 -26.89 10.76
C ASP A 35 1.53 -26.30 11.94
N ALA A 36 1.25 -25.05 12.30
CA ALA A 36 1.67 -24.47 13.56
C ALA A 36 0.42 -24.36 14.42
N GLU A 37 0.30 -25.28 15.38
CA GLU A 37 -0.71 -25.26 16.45
C GLU A 37 -0.80 -23.85 17.06
N TYR A 38 -1.97 -23.23 16.88
CA TYR A 38 -2.34 -22.04 17.61
C TYR A 38 -2.83 -22.48 19.00
N GLU A 39 -2.01 -22.26 20.02
CA GLU A 39 -2.45 -22.38 21.40
C GLU A 39 -3.42 -21.23 21.70
N TYR A 40 -4.69 -21.58 21.90
CA TYR A 40 -5.74 -20.68 22.35
C TYR A 40 -5.42 -20.27 23.79
N VAL A 41 -4.94 -19.05 23.98
CA VAL A 41 -4.76 -18.50 25.33
C VAL A 41 -6.12 -17.98 25.79
N ASP A 42 -6.74 -18.75 26.67
CA ASP A 42 -7.99 -18.41 27.35
C ASP A 42 -7.79 -17.15 28.20
N TYR A 43 -8.66 -16.17 27.99
CA TYR A 43 -8.57 -14.80 28.50
C TYR A 43 -9.60 -14.56 29.61
N ASP A 44 -9.81 -15.51 30.51
CA ASP A 44 -10.74 -15.32 31.63
C ASP A 44 -10.29 -16.08 32.89
N GLU A 45 -9.23 -15.59 33.56
CA GLU A 45 -9.10 -15.80 35.01
C GLU A 45 -8.21 -14.73 35.65
N PHE A 46 -8.73 -13.51 35.80
CA PHE A 46 -8.18 -12.57 36.78
C PHE A 46 -9.22 -11.59 37.33
N VAL A 47 -10.33 -12.10 37.89
CA VAL A 47 -11.12 -11.33 38.87
C VAL A 47 -11.77 -12.28 39.89
N ALA A 48 -11.12 -12.48 41.03
CA ALA A 48 -11.72 -12.63 42.36
C ALA A 48 -10.55 -12.51 43.35
N GLY A 49 -10.51 -11.56 44.29
CA GLY A 49 -11.60 -11.18 45.17
C GLY A 49 -11.54 -12.10 46.39
N ASP A 50 -11.12 -11.53 47.53
CA ASP A 50 -10.87 -12.09 48.85
C ASP A 50 -11.70 -13.32 49.27
N GLU A 51 -11.15 -14.15 50.17
CA GLU A 51 -11.77 -14.38 51.48
C GLU A 51 -10.86 -15.18 52.43
N ASP A 52 -10.81 -14.69 53.66
CA ASP A 52 -10.16 -15.25 54.83
C ASP A 52 -10.83 -16.57 55.24
N GLU A 53 -10.05 -17.59 55.61
CA GLU A 53 -10.53 -18.55 56.60
C GLU A 53 -9.36 -19.14 57.40
N SER A 54 -9.37 -18.73 58.67
CA SER A 54 -8.77 -19.42 59.80
C SER A 54 -9.31 -20.84 59.90
N ASP A 55 -8.43 -21.81 60.14
CA ASP A 55 -8.82 -22.93 61.01
C ASP A 55 -7.63 -23.44 61.81
N ASP A 56 -7.96 -23.60 63.10
CA ASP A 56 -7.17 -23.99 64.24
C ASP A 56 -7.34 -25.49 64.43
N GLU A 57 -6.26 -26.27 64.33
CA GLU A 57 -6.21 -27.61 64.91
C GLU A 57 -4.87 -27.80 65.62
N THR A 58 -4.91 -27.50 66.92
CA THR A 58 -4.04 -28.14 67.91
C THR A 58 -4.57 -29.53 68.22
N ASP A 59 -3.71 -30.54 68.11
CA ASP A 59 -3.74 -31.63 69.08
C ASP A 59 -2.33 -32.08 69.42
N GLU A 60 -2.09 -32.14 70.73
CA GLU A 60 -0.81 -32.33 71.38
C GLU A 60 -0.40 -33.80 71.42
N VAL A 61 0.90 -34.06 71.23
CA VAL A 61 1.57 -35.20 71.90
C VAL A 61 2.98 -34.77 72.32
N ALA A 62 3.13 -34.53 73.62
CA ALA A 62 4.39 -34.53 74.36
C ALA A 62 4.87 -36.01 74.50
N ASP A 63 6.13 -36.39 74.71
CA ASP A 63 7.33 -35.74 75.21
C ASP A 63 8.55 -36.67 74.94
N GLN A 64 9.76 -36.15 75.15
CA GLN A 64 11.05 -36.78 75.48
C GLN A 64 12.16 -36.91 74.40
N ASP A 65 13.02 -35.88 74.43
CA ASP A 65 14.49 -35.90 74.58
C ASP A 65 15.36 -36.74 73.62
N ALA A 66 16.11 -36.04 72.75
CA ALA A 66 17.59 -36.03 72.81
C ALA A 66 18.23 -35.08 71.76
N ALA A 67 18.82 -34.00 72.28
CA ALA A 67 20.09 -33.41 71.87
C ALA A 67 20.34 -32.92 70.42
N ALA A 68 20.55 -31.59 70.36
CA ALA A 68 21.65 -30.91 69.66
C ALA A 68 21.55 -30.71 68.14
N ALA A 69 21.16 -29.49 67.75
CA ALA A 69 22.12 -28.43 67.37
C ALA A 69 21.41 -27.38 66.50
N GLU A 70 21.19 -26.17 67.04
CA GLU A 70 21.07 -25.00 66.17
C GLU A 70 22.46 -24.64 65.63
N PRO A 71 22.56 -24.19 64.37
CA PRO A 71 22.83 -22.76 64.27
C PRO A 71 22.08 -22.05 63.14
N ARG A 72 21.57 -20.87 63.48
CA ARG A 72 21.68 -19.61 62.72
C ARG A 72 21.18 -19.60 61.26
N GLY A 73 20.04 -18.96 61.05
CA GLY A 73 19.63 -18.54 59.70
C GLY A 73 18.44 -17.58 59.59
N ARG A 74 18.14 -16.76 60.62
CA ARG A 74 17.06 -15.76 60.55
C ARG A 74 17.28 -14.69 59.47
N SER A 75 18.46 -14.67 58.87
CA SER A 75 18.83 -13.80 57.76
C SER A 75 18.33 -14.25 56.38
N TRP A 76 17.67 -15.41 56.22
CA TRP A 76 17.22 -15.85 54.89
C TRP A 76 15.74 -15.53 54.57
N ARG A 77 14.90 -15.37 55.61
CA ARG A 77 13.47 -15.01 55.44
C ARG A 77 13.27 -13.55 55.01
N TRP A 78 14.04 -12.60 55.53
CA TRP A 78 13.95 -11.19 55.10
C TRP A 78 14.49 -10.96 53.69
N LEU A 79 15.55 -11.70 53.27
CA LEU A 79 16.01 -11.70 51.88
C LEU A 79 14.91 -12.15 50.91
N ARG A 80 14.13 -13.20 51.25
CA ARG A 80 13.01 -13.67 50.41
C ARG A 80 11.88 -12.65 50.31
N VAL A 81 11.56 -11.91 51.37
CA VAL A 81 10.53 -10.86 51.34
C VAL A 81 10.98 -9.65 50.52
N VAL A 82 12.25 -9.24 50.63
CA VAL A 82 12.82 -8.16 49.81
C VAL A 82 12.91 -8.56 48.34
N LEU A 83 13.34 -9.79 48.04
CA LEU A 83 13.34 -10.32 46.66
C LEU A 83 11.92 -10.42 46.08
N ALA A 84 10.93 -10.83 46.87
CA ALA A 84 9.54 -10.91 46.41
C ALA A 84 8.95 -9.52 46.09
N GLY A 85 9.29 -8.49 46.88
CA GLY A 85 8.93 -7.10 46.57
C GLY A 85 9.60 -6.59 45.29
N LEU A 86 10.88 -6.91 45.09
CA LEU A 86 11.62 -6.58 43.86
C LEU A 86 11.02 -7.27 42.63
N ALA A 87 10.61 -8.53 42.76
CA ALA A 87 10.00 -9.29 41.67
C ALA A 87 8.63 -8.72 41.27
N LYS A 88 7.79 -8.31 42.23
CA LYS A 88 6.51 -7.62 41.94
C LYS A 88 6.74 -6.27 41.25
N ALA A 89 7.71 -5.48 41.71
CA ALA A 89 8.06 -4.23 41.06
C ALA A 89 8.58 -4.44 39.63
N ALA A 90 9.41 -5.46 39.41
CA ALA A 90 9.88 -5.83 38.08
C ALA A 90 8.73 -6.26 37.16
N ALA A 91 7.78 -7.07 37.66
CA ALA A 91 6.59 -7.47 36.91
C ALA A 91 5.73 -6.27 36.49
N VAL A 92 5.49 -5.32 37.40
CA VAL A 92 4.75 -4.08 37.09
C VAL A 92 5.48 -3.26 36.01
N VAL A 93 6.80 -3.09 36.12
CA VAL A 93 7.59 -2.38 35.11
C VAL A 93 7.51 -3.07 33.75
N ILE A 94 7.56 -4.40 33.71
CA ILE A 94 7.43 -5.18 32.48
C ILE A 94 6.03 -4.98 31.86
N ILE A 95 4.96 -5.07 32.65
CA ILE A 95 3.57 -4.86 32.18
C ILE A 95 3.41 -3.43 31.64
N CYS A 96 3.88 -2.42 32.37
CA CYS A 96 3.86 -1.03 31.89
C CYS A 96 4.67 -0.87 30.59
N GLY A 97 5.81 -1.56 30.48
CA GLY A 97 6.61 -1.60 29.25
C GLY A 97 5.84 -2.18 28.07
N PHE A 98 5.20 -3.33 28.24
CA PHE A 98 4.38 -3.95 27.20
C PHE A 98 3.16 -3.11 26.82
N ALA A 99 2.48 -2.49 27.78
CA ALA A 99 1.36 -1.60 27.52
C ALA A 99 1.79 -0.35 26.72
N ALA A 100 2.94 0.25 27.07
CA ALA A 100 3.49 1.37 26.33
C ALA A 100 3.88 0.98 24.89
N LEU A 101 4.52 -0.18 24.70
CA LEU A 101 4.85 -0.70 23.37
C LEU A 101 3.60 -0.97 22.53
N SER A 102 2.57 -1.60 23.12
CA SER A 102 1.29 -1.85 22.46
C SER A 102 0.61 -0.54 22.04
N GLY A 103 0.58 0.46 22.92
CA GLY A 103 0.02 1.78 22.60
C GLY A 103 0.75 2.46 21.44
N ILE A 104 2.09 2.42 21.41
CA ILE A 104 2.89 2.95 20.29
C ILE A 104 2.57 2.19 18.99
N MET A 105 2.47 0.86 19.05
CA MET A 105 2.18 0.02 17.89
C MET A 105 0.80 0.33 17.30
N VAL A 106 -0.23 0.48 18.14
CA VAL A 106 -1.58 0.85 17.69
C VAL A 106 -1.59 2.24 17.07
N TRP A 107 -0.89 3.20 17.67
CA TRP A 107 -0.80 4.55 17.13
C TRP A 107 -0.10 4.59 15.76
N GLN A 108 1.03 3.90 15.63
CA GLN A 108 1.72 3.75 14.35
C GLN A 108 0.83 3.06 13.30
N HIS A 109 0.16 1.99 13.69
CA HIS A 109 -0.75 1.27 12.80
C HIS A 109 -1.87 2.18 12.29
N HIS A 110 -2.51 2.93 13.19
CA HIS A 110 -3.60 3.84 12.80
C HIS A 110 -3.13 4.95 11.84
N GLN A 111 -1.94 5.52 12.07
CA GLN A 111 -1.37 6.52 11.16
C GLN A 111 -1.02 5.93 9.79
N THR A 112 -0.49 4.69 9.76
CA THR A 112 -0.21 4.02 8.49
C THR A 112 -1.48 3.77 7.70
N THR A 113 -2.53 3.23 8.33
CA THR A 113 -3.79 2.89 7.67
C THR A 113 -4.45 4.12 7.05
N GLN A 114 -4.57 5.22 7.79
CA GLN A 114 -5.17 6.45 7.23
C GLN A 114 -4.38 7.01 6.05
N ARG A 115 -3.06 6.91 6.09
CA ARG A 115 -2.21 7.36 4.98
C ARG A 115 -2.38 6.45 3.76
N HIS A 116 -2.49 5.14 3.96
CA HIS A 116 -2.75 4.18 2.89
C HIS A 116 -4.11 4.41 2.24
N GLU A 117 -5.17 4.56 3.02
CA GLU A 117 -6.51 4.85 2.51
C GLU A 117 -6.55 6.13 1.66
N ARG A 118 -5.89 7.21 2.12
CA ARG A 118 -5.78 8.44 1.32
C ARG A 118 -4.98 8.23 0.05
N ALA A 119 -3.85 7.52 0.12
CA ALA A 119 -3.04 7.24 -1.05
C ALA A 119 -3.82 6.45 -2.10
N GLU A 120 -4.59 5.44 -1.68
CA GLU A 120 -5.48 4.67 -2.56
C GLU A 120 -6.55 5.57 -3.20
N ALA A 121 -7.18 6.46 -2.43
CA ALA A 121 -8.18 7.38 -2.94
C ALA A 121 -7.62 8.34 -4.02
N PHE A 122 -6.41 8.88 -3.81
CA PHE A 122 -5.72 9.69 -4.81
C PHE A 122 -5.31 8.87 -6.04
N ALA A 123 -4.80 7.65 -5.85
CA ALA A 123 -4.43 6.76 -6.94
C ALA A 123 -5.66 6.37 -7.79
N ASP A 124 -6.79 6.10 -7.17
CA ASP A 124 -8.06 5.82 -7.85
C ASP A 124 -8.60 7.05 -8.59
N GLY A 125 -8.46 8.23 -8.00
CA GLY A 125 -8.77 9.50 -8.68
C GLY A 125 -7.95 9.69 -9.95
N ALA A 126 -6.62 9.53 -9.85
CA ALA A 126 -5.72 9.57 -10.99
C ALA A 126 -6.11 8.54 -12.04
N LYS A 127 -6.33 7.28 -11.64
CA LYS A 127 -6.71 6.19 -12.53
C LYS A 127 -7.97 6.51 -13.32
N LYS A 128 -9.04 6.95 -12.63
CA LYS A 128 -10.31 7.32 -13.27
C LYS A 128 -10.14 8.50 -14.22
N GLY A 129 -9.46 9.56 -13.78
CA GLY A 129 -9.20 10.73 -14.61
C GLY A 129 -8.41 10.39 -15.87
N ILE A 130 -7.33 9.61 -15.74
CA ILE A 130 -6.53 9.19 -16.87
C ILE A 130 -7.32 8.32 -17.82
N VAL A 131 -8.03 7.29 -17.34
CA VAL A 131 -8.89 6.45 -18.20
C VAL A 131 -9.89 7.30 -18.97
N ASN A 132 -10.51 8.30 -18.34
CA ASN A 132 -11.42 9.22 -19.01
C ASN A 132 -10.73 10.06 -20.09
N MET A 133 -9.48 10.49 -19.84
CA MET A 133 -8.68 11.29 -20.76
C MET A 133 -8.23 10.48 -21.99
N ILE A 134 -7.82 9.23 -21.79
CA ILE A 134 -7.28 8.38 -22.87
C ILE A 134 -8.33 7.47 -23.53
N SER A 135 -9.57 7.47 -23.05
CA SER A 135 -10.68 6.70 -23.63
C SER A 135 -11.75 7.61 -24.23
N LEU A 136 -11.93 7.53 -25.55
CA LEU A 136 -12.75 8.44 -26.34
C LEU A 136 -13.52 7.67 -27.41
N ASP A 137 -14.76 8.05 -27.63
CA ASP A 137 -15.63 7.48 -28.65
C ASP A 137 -16.20 8.62 -29.51
N PHE A 138 -15.94 8.57 -30.83
CA PHE A 138 -16.48 9.56 -31.77
C PHE A 138 -18.00 9.70 -31.72
N ARG A 139 -18.74 8.66 -31.28
CA ARG A 139 -20.20 8.69 -31.14
C ARG A 139 -20.66 9.56 -29.96
N LYS A 140 -19.77 9.78 -28.99
CA LYS A 140 -20.01 10.48 -27.72
C LYS A 140 -18.97 11.56 -27.46
N ALA A 141 -18.32 12.09 -28.50
CA ALA A 141 -17.16 12.96 -28.38
C ALA A 141 -17.38 14.14 -27.42
N LYS A 142 -18.53 14.81 -27.49
CA LYS A 142 -18.89 15.91 -26.58
C LYS A 142 -19.03 15.47 -25.12
N GLU A 143 -19.67 14.33 -24.90
CA GLU A 143 -19.86 13.76 -23.55
C GLU A 143 -18.53 13.31 -22.96
N ASP A 144 -17.67 12.72 -23.78
CA ASP A 144 -16.34 12.28 -23.37
C ASP A 144 -15.43 13.46 -23.01
N VAL A 145 -15.42 14.51 -23.84
CA VAL A 145 -14.69 15.75 -23.56
C VAL A 145 -15.20 16.40 -22.28
N GLN A 146 -16.51 16.45 -22.07
CA GLN A 146 -17.07 16.98 -20.83
C GLN A 146 -16.66 16.14 -19.62
N ARG A 147 -16.65 14.80 -19.74
CA ARG A 147 -16.20 13.90 -18.67
C ARG A 147 -14.75 14.16 -18.28
N VAL A 148 -13.87 14.44 -19.25
CA VAL A 148 -12.48 14.84 -18.96
C VAL A 148 -12.45 16.13 -18.16
N ILE A 149 -13.18 17.16 -18.60
CA ILE A 149 -13.29 18.46 -17.91
C ILE A 149 -13.82 18.30 -16.49
N ASP A 150 -14.83 17.46 -16.29
CA ASP A 150 -15.45 17.21 -14.98
C ASP A 150 -14.49 16.46 -14.04
N SER A 151 -13.63 15.60 -14.59
CA SER A 151 -12.55 14.93 -13.86
C SER A 151 -11.27 15.77 -13.67
N SER A 152 -11.32 17.05 -14.05
CA SER A 152 -10.17 17.96 -14.06
C SER A 152 -10.41 19.19 -13.19
N THR A 153 -9.33 19.78 -12.68
CA THR A 153 -9.32 21.07 -12.00
C THR A 153 -8.04 21.85 -12.33
N GLY A 154 -7.87 23.04 -11.78
CA GLY A 154 -6.66 23.86 -11.92
C GLY A 154 -6.21 24.08 -13.37
N GLU A 155 -4.88 24.09 -13.56
CA GLU A 155 -4.23 24.37 -14.85
C GLU A 155 -4.67 23.40 -15.96
N PHE A 156 -4.72 22.10 -15.66
CA PHE A 156 -5.11 21.10 -16.66
C PHE A 156 -6.53 21.31 -17.19
N LYS A 157 -7.48 21.66 -16.32
CA LYS A 157 -8.85 21.97 -16.73
C LYS A 157 -8.89 23.17 -17.67
N ASP A 158 -8.21 24.25 -17.31
CA ASP A 158 -8.20 25.49 -18.08
C ASP A 158 -7.60 25.27 -19.47
N GLU A 159 -6.47 24.58 -19.56
CA GLU A 159 -5.82 24.25 -20.83
C GLU A 159 -6.67 23.33 -21.70
N PHE A 160 -7.29 22.31 -21.10
CA PHE A 160 -8.12 21.37 -21.83
C PHE A 160 -9.40 22.03 -22.34
N GLN A 161 -10.05 22.88 -21.54
CA GLN A 161 -11.24 23.65 -21.94
C GLN A 161 -10.97 24.56 -23.14
N GLN A 162 -9.81 25.22 -23.18
CA GLN A 162 -9.42 26.07 -24.31
C GLN A 162 -9.33 25.29 -25.63
N ARG A 163 -8.96 24.01 -25.57
CA ARG A 163 -8.75 23.14 -26.75
C ARG A 163 -9.89 22.15 -27.00
N ALA A 164 -10.88 22.09 -26.11
CA ALA A 164 -11.96 21.10 -26.11
C ALA A 164 -12.74 21.06 -27.44
N ALA A 165 -13.05 22.22 -28.01
CA ALA A 165 -13.83 22.32 -29.25
C ALA A 165 -13.09 21.72 -30.45
N ASP A 166 -11.78 21.99 -30.57
CA ASP A 166 -10.98 21.47 -31.67
C ASP A 166 -10.68 19.98 -31.49
N PHE A 167 -10.44 19.55 -30.24
CA PHE A 167 -10.30 18.14 -29.92
C PHE A 167 -11.54 17.33 -30.29
N THR A 168 -12.73 17.85 -29.94
CA THR A 168 -14.03 17.22 -30.30
C THR A 168 -14.15 17.04 -31.81
N LYS A 169 -13.83 18.07 -32.61
CA LYS A 169 -13.89 18.00 -34.08
C LYS A 169 -12.95 16.93 -34.63
N VAL A 170 -11.72 16.84 -34.12
CA VAL A 170 -10.73 15.86 -34.60
C VAL A 170 -11.20 14.43 -34.33
N VAL A 171 -11.76 14.18 -33.14
CA VAL A 171 -12.30 12.87 -32.76
C VAL A 171 -13.49 12.50 -33.64
N GLU A 172 -14.44 13.41 -33.86
CA GLU A 172 -15.62 13.20 -34.72
C GLU A 172 -15.23 12.96 -36.19
N GLN A 173 -14.30 13.76 -36.73
CA GLN A 173 -13.86 13.65 -38.13
C GLN A 173 -13.09 12.37 -38.40
N SER A 174 -12.21 11.98 -37.47
CA SER A 174 -11.35 10.81 -37.63
C SER A 174 -12.07 9.50 -37.37
N LYS A 175 -13.30 9.52 -36.83
CA LYS A 175 -14.08 8.33 -36.43
C LYS A 175 -13.25 7.35 -35.61
N VAL A 176 -12.47 7.90 -34.68
CA VAL A 176 -11.59 7.13 -33.81
C VAL A 176 -12.36 6.73 -32.56
N VAL A 177 -12.19 5.46 -32.18
CA VAL A 177 -12.50 4.96 -30.85
C VAL A 177 -11.17 4.63 -30.19
N THR A 178 -10.91 5.20 -29.03
CA THR A 178 -9.74 4.88 -28.22
C THR A 178 -10.23 4.26 -26.91
N GLU A 179 -9.64 3.14 -26.53
CA GLU A 179 -9.86 2.51 -25.23
C GLU A 179 -8.54 2.52 -24.46
N GLY A 180 -8.58 3.07 -23.25
CA GLY A 180 -7.41 3.22 -22.40
C GLY A 180 -7.53 2.46 -21.10
N THR A 181 -6.46 1.77 -20.73
CA THR A 181 -6.35 0.99 -19.51
C THR A 181 -5.13 1.44 -18.72
N VAL A 182 -5.32 1.73 -17.44
CA VAL A 182 -4.21 1.99 -16.53
C VAL A 182 -3.64 0.66 -16.06
N THR A 183 -2.35 0.44 -16.30
CA THR A 183 -1.64 -0.79 -15.95
C THR A 183 -1.04 -0.72 -14.54
N ALA A 184 -0.60 0.47 -14.11
CA ALA A 184 -0.06 0.67 -12.77
C ALA A 184 -0.23 2.12 -12.30
N THR A 185 -0.35 2.30 -10.99
CA THR A 185 -0.35 3.61 -10.32
C THR A 185 0.51 3.55 -9.07
N ALA A 186 1.25 4.62 -8.78
CA ALA A 186 2.01 4.77 -7.56
C ALA A 186 1.93 6.22 -7.07
N VAL A 187 1.67 6.42 -5.78
CA VAL A 187 1.68 7.76 -5.17
C VAL A 187 3.12 8.12 -4.81
N GLU A 188 3.66 9.16 -5.44
CA GLU A 188 5.01 9.69 -5.20
C GLU A 188 5.04 10.56 -3.94
N SER A 189 4.08 11.49 -3.82
CA SER A 189 3.94 12.38 -2.65
C SER A 189 2.48 12.73 -2.39
N MET A 190 2.17 13.13 -1.14
CA MET A 190 0.87 13.65 -0.73
C MET A 190 1.06 14.84 0.20
N ASP A 191 0.45 15.96 -0.15
CA ASP A 191 0.56 17.25 0.53
C ASP A 191 -0.84 17.85 0.71
N GLY A 192 -1.41 17.69 1.91
CA GLY A 192 -2.75 18.19 2.24
C GLY A 192 -3.83 17.56 1.33
N ASN A 193 -4.43 18.38 0.47
CA ASN A 193 -5.47 17.98 -0.48
C ASN A 193 -4.92 17.65 -1.87
N THR A 194 -3.60 17.61 -2.06
CA THR A 194 -2.97 17.33 -3.34
C THR A 194 -2.04 16.12 -3.24
N ALA A 195 -1.96 15.31 -4.28
CA ALA A 195 -1.03 14.20 -4.37
C ALA A 195 -0.40 14.13 -5.76
N LEU A 196 0.86 13.71 -5.82
CA LEU A 196 1.56 13.39 -7.05
C LEU A 196 1.49 11.89 -7.29
N VAL A 197 0.86 11.49 -8.39
CA VAL A 197 0.64 10.09 -8.76
C VAL A 197 1.33 9.79 -10.08
N LEU A 198 2.18 8.78 -10.08
CA LEU A 198 2.77 8.20 -11.29
C LEU A 198 1.81 7.17 -11.86
N VAL A 199 1.50 7.28 -13.14
CA VAL A 199 0.54 6.42 -13.84
C VAL A 199 1.21 5.83 -15.07
N SER A 200 1.15 4.52 -15.18
CA SER A 200 1.44 3.78 -16.41
C SER A 200 0.13 3.34 -17.03
N ALA A 201 -0.06 3.63 -18.31
CA ALA A 201 -1.28 3.29 -19.01
C ALA A 201 -0.99 2.83 -20.45
N THR A 202 -1.92 2.09 -21.02
CA THR A 202 -1.91 1.69 -22.42
C THR A 202 -3.21 2.12 -23.06
N SER A 203 -3.16 2.54 -24.33
CA SER A 203 -4.37 2.84 -25.10
C SER A 203 -4.35 2.12 -26.44
N ARG A 204 -5.50 1.61 -26.85
CA ARG A 204 -5.74 1.02 -28.14
C ARG A 204 -6.58 1.97 -28.97
N VAL A 205 -6.08 2.33 -30.15
CA VAL A 205 -6.77 3.22 -31.09
C VAL A 205 -7.35 2.38 -32.22
N THR A 206 -8.67 2.42 -32.38
CA THR A 206 -9.40 1.79 -33.47
C THR A 206 -9.99 2.90 -34.35
N ASN A 207 -9.58 2.96 -35.61
CA ASN A 207 -10.16 3.89 -36.58
C ASN A 207 -11.15 3.12 -37.48
N GLY A 208 -12.18 3.78 -38.01
CA GLY A 208 -13.17 3.18 -38.91
C GLY A 208 -12.64 2.67 -40.27
N GLY A 209 -11.33 2.76 -40.53
CA GLY A 209 -10.66 2.08 -41.63
C GLY A 209 -9.81 0.92 -41.13
N ASN A 210 -9.56 -0.08 -41.99
CA ASN A 210 -8.89 -1.37 -41.75
C ASN A 210 -7.42 -1.29 -41.24
N GLY A 211 -7.04 -0.23 -40.53
CA GLY A 211 -5.74 -0.02 -39.94
C GLY A 211 -5.53 -0.92 -38.72
N LYS A 212 -4.28 -1.37 -38.55
CA LYS A 212 -3.85 -2.15 -37.40
C LYS A 212 -4.07 -1.35 -36.12
N GLU A 213 -4.67 -2.00 -35.14
CA GLU A 213 -4.74 -1.49 -33.77
C GLU A 213 -3.34 -1.57 -33.15
N GLU A 214 -2.69 -0.42 -33.01
CA GLU A 214 -1.39 -0.33 -32.35
C GLU A 214 -1.59 0.13 -30.90
N PRO A 215 -1.19 -0.67 -29.90
CA PRO A 215 -1.13 -0.23 -28.52
C PRO A 215 -0.16 0.94 -28.38
N ARG A 216 -0.56 1.99 -27.68
CA ARG A 216 0.29 3.11 -27.28
C ARG A 216 0.49 3.07 -25.77
N GLU A 217 1.73 3.12 -25.34
CA GLU A 217 2.08 3.20 -23.92
C GLU A 217 2.22 4.65 -23.48
N TRP A 218 1.79 4.92 -22.26
CA TRP A 218 1.82 6.23 -21.62
C TRP A 218 2.48 6.12 -20.26
N ARG A 219 3.40 7.03 -19.97
CA ARG A 219 3.97 7.24 -18.63
C ARG A 219 3.67 8.67 -18.23
N LEU A 220 2.88 8.82 -17.18
CA LEU A 220 2.29 10.10 -16.80
C LEU A 220 2.63 10.41 -15.34
N LYS A 221 2.95 11.67 -15.08
CA LYS A 221 2.99 12.25 -13.75
C LYS A 221 1.73 13.12 -13.62
N VAL A 222 0.87 12.73 -12.69
CA VAL A 222 -0.46 13.30 -12.51
C VAL A 222 -0.53 13.93 -11.14
N THR A 223 -0.75 15.24 -11.09
CA THR A 223 -1.10 15.92 -9.85
C THR A 223 -2.61 15.81 -9.68
N VAL A 224 -3.04 15.21 -8.58
CA VAL A 224 -4.45 15.04 -8.23
C VAL A 224 -4.77 15.96 -7.06
N THR A 225 -5.83 16.74 -7.19
CA THR A 225 -6.33 17.62 -6.13
C THR A 225 -7.73 17.19 -5.74
N GLU A 226 -7.96 17.07 -4.44
CA GLU A 226 -9.27 16.85 -3.85
C GLU A 226 -10.04 18.18 -3.80
N GLU A 227 -11.18 18.24 -4.48
CA GLU A 227 -12.08 19.40 -4.51
C GLU A 227 -13.51 18.90 -4.35
N ASP A 228 -14.25 19.43 -3.38
CA ASP A 228 -15.64 19.02 -3.06
C ASP A 228 -15.81 17.50 -2.85
N GLY A 229 -14.81 16.85 -2.23
CA GLY A 229 -14.81 15.40 -2.00
C GLY A 229 -14.56 14.57 -3.25
N GLN A 230 -14.13 15.19 -4.36
CA GLN A 230 -13.78 14.52 -5.60
C GLN A 230 -12.30 14.68 -5.90
N TYR A 231 -11.63 13.58 -6.25
CA TYR A 231 -10.24 13.58 -6.68
C TYR A 231 -10.15 13.88 -8.18
N LYS A 232 -9.65 15.06 -8.53
CA LYS A 232 -9.57 15.56 -9.90
C LYS A 232 -8.13 15.80 -10.33
N MET A 233 -7.85 15.67 -11.61
CA MET A 233 -6.52 15.93 -12.16
C MET A 233 -6.31 17.45 -12.28
N SER A 234 -5.35 17.99 -11.53
CA SER A 234 -5.00 19.42 -11.58
C SER A 234 -3.85 19.70 -12.55
N LYS A 235 -2.98 18.72 -12.78
CA LYS A 235 -1.86 18.80 -13.73
C LYS A 235 -1.51 17.42 -14.28
N VAL A 236 -1.17 17.33 -15.56
CA VAL A 236 -0.74 16.09 -16.23
C VAL A 236 0.52 16.35 -17.04
N GLU A 237 1.56 15.58 -16.79
CA GLU A 237 2.86 15.70 -17.45
C GLU A 237 3.32 14.34 -18.00
N PHE A 238 3.90 14.33 -19.19
CA PHE A 238 4.46 13.11 -19.79
C PHE A 238 5.87 12.86 -19.26
N VAL A 239 6.13 11.61 -18.89
CA VAL A 239 7.46 11.16 -18.48
C VAL A 239 8.11 10.46 -19.69
N PRO A 240 9.34 10.83 -20.09
CA PRO A 240 10.04 10.22 -21.22
C PRO A 240 10.45 8.76 -20.97
#